data_AF-G9KFK9-F1
#
_entry.id   AF-G9KFK9-F1
#
_cell.length_a   1.000
_cell.length_b   1.000
_cell.length_c   1.000
_cell.angle_alpha   90.00
_cell.angle_beta   90.00
_cell.angle_gamma   90.00
#
_symmetry.space_group_name_H-M   'P 1'
#
loop_
_entity.id
_entity.type
_entity.pdbx_description
1 polymer ?
#
loop_
_entity_poly.entity_id
_entity_poly.type
_entity_poly.pdbx_seq_one_letter_code
_entity_poly.pdbx_strand_id
1 'polypeptide(L)'
;TKGRGGLGTLFVWASGNGGLHYDNCNCDGYTNSIHTLSVGSTTRHGRVPWYSEACASTLTTTYSSGVAADPQIVTTDLHHQCTDKHTGTSASAPLAAGMIALALEANPFLTWRDMQHLVVRASRPAQLQAEDWRTNGVGRQVSHHYGYGLLDARLR
;
A
#
# COMPACT_ATOMS: atom_id res chain seq x y z
N THR A 1 21.98 5.35 1.26
CA THR A 1 22.21 5.46 2.72
C THR A 1 22.52 6.88 3.22
N LYS A 2 22.39 7.95 2.41
CA LYS A 2 22.68 9.33 2.86
C LYS A 2 21.45 10.14 3.31
N GLY A 3 20.24 9.74 2.92
CA GLY A 3 19.00 10.44 3.29
C GLY A 3 18.69 10.36 4.78
N ARG A 4 17.96 11.35 5.31
CA ARG A 4 17.51 11.43 6.72
C ARG A 4 18.66 11.19 7.72
N GLY A 5 19.80 11.86 7.52
CA GLY A 5 20.95 11.74 8.43
C GLY A 5 21.54 10.33 8.53
N GLY A 6 21.39 9.51 7.48
CA GLY A 6 21.86 8.11 7.48
C GLY A 6 20.76 7.07 7.70
N LEU A 7 19.58 7.48 8.18
CA LEU A 7 18.43 6.58 8.41
C LEU A 7 17.81 6.06 7.10
N GLY A 8 18.07 6.73 5.98
CA GLY A 8 17.56 6.41 4.67
C GLY A 8 16.25 7.11 4.34
N THR A 9 16.11 7.50 3.07
CA THR A 9 14.86 8.06 2.52
C THR A 9 13.82 6.95 2.41
N LEU A 10 12.57 7.28 2.73
CA LEU A 10 11.42 6.40 2.55
C LEU A 10 10.78 6.70 1.20
N PHE A 11 10.76 5.72 0.30
CA PHE A 11 10.05 5.81 -0.97
C PHE A 11 8.79 4.96 -0.88
N VAL A 12 7.62 5.57 -1.00
CA VAL A 12 6.33 4.87 -1.02
C VAL A 12 5.86 4.82 -2.47
N TRP A 13 5.45 3.65 -2.94
CA TRP A 13 5.15 3.43 -4.36
C TRP A 13 3.79 2.75 -4.53
N ALA A 14 3.02 3.19 -5.52
CA ALA A 14 1.81 2.49 -5.93
C ALA A 14 2.18 1.23 -6.70
N SER A 15 1.51 0.10 -6.44
CA SER A 15 1.86 -1.16 -7.10
C SER A 15 1.53 -1.20 -8.59
N GLY A 16 0.59 -0.38 -9.08
CA GLY A 16 0.23 -0.32 -10.51
C GLY A 16 -1.27 -0.30 -10.78
N ASN A 17 -1.66 0.01 -12.02
CA ASN A 17 -3.07 0.14 -12.45
C ASN A 17 -3.42 -0.72 -13.68
N GLY A 18 -2.53 -1.65 -14.06
CA GLY A 18 -2.62 -2.51 -15.23
C GLY A 18 -3.47 -3.78 -15.05
N GLY A 19 -4.26 -3.91 -13.97
CA GLY A 19 -5.02 -5.13 -13.67
C GLY A 19 -5.93 -5.62 -14.81
N LEU A 20 -6.59 -4.72 -15.56
CA LEU A 20 -7.41 -5.08 -16.74
C LEU A 20 -6.59 -5.63 -17.91
N HIS A 21 -5.30 -5.33 -17.94
CA HIS A 21 -4.36 -5.82 -18.94
C HIS A 21 -3.59 -7.06 -18.45
N TYR A 22 -4.00 -7.63 -17.30
CA TYR A 22 -3.33 -8.76 -16.66
C TYR A 22 -1.84 -8.49 -16.37
N ASP A 23 -1.51 -7.23 -16.05
CA ASP A 23 -0.14 -6.83 -15.74
C ASP A 23 0.33 -7.38 -14.39
N ASN A 24 1.64 -7.50 -14.24
CA ASN A 24 2.31 -7.99 -13.05
C ASN A 24 3.34 -6.98 -12.58
N CYS A 25 3.13 -6.44 -11.38
CA CYS A 25 3.99 -5.41 -10.84
C CYS A 25 5.44 -5.85 -10.54
N ASN A 26 5.81 -7.13 -10.62
CA ASN A 26 7.22 -7.52 -10.65
C ASN A 26 7.95 -7.06 -11.93
N CYS A 27 7.21 -6.77 -13.01
CA CYS A 27 7.73 -6.24 -14.28
C CYS A 27 8.00 -4.72 -14.23
N ASP A 28 7.48 -4.01 -13.22
CA ASP A 28 7.83 -2.62 -12.95
C ASP A 28 9.02 -2.57 -11.98
N GLY A 29 10.18 -2.14 -12.49
CA GLY A 29 11.43 -2.05 -11.72
C GLY A 29 11.41 -1.04 -10.56
N TYR A 30 10.45 -0.11 -10.52
CA TYR A 30 10.30 0.83 -9.41
C TYR A 30 9.57 0.19 -8.22
N THR A 31 8.40 -0.41 -8.45
CA THR A 31 7.65 -1.10 -7.40
C THR A 31 8.31 -2.42 -6.97
N ASN A 32 9.05 -3.09 -7.86
CA ASN A 32 9.81 -4.31 -7.54
C ASN A 32 11.16 -4.02 -6.85
N SER A 33 11.51 -2.75 -6.64
CA SER A 33 12.74 -2.38 -5.94
C SER A 33 12.63 -2.65 -4.44
N ILE A 34 13.65 -3.25 -3.84
CA ILE A 34 13.72 -3.40 -2.37
C ILE A 34 13.77 -2.03 -1.63
N HIS A 35 14.08 -0.95 -2.35
CA HIS A 35 14.19 0.40 -1.79
C HIS A 35 12.86 1.14 -1.75
N THR A 36 11.81 0.61 -2.39
CA THR A 36 10.47 1.16 -2.35
C THR A 36 9.58 0.33 -1.43
N LEU A 37 8.65 1.00 -0.78
CA LEU A 37 7.57 0.39 -0.02
C LEU A 37 6.35 0.37 -0.94
N SER A 38 6.16 -0.77 -1.61
CA SER A 38 5.07 -0.96 -2.57
C SER A 38 3.72 -1.17 -1.88
N VAL A 39 2.71 -0.44 -2.35
CA VAL A 39 1.37 -0.35 -1.76
C VAL A 39 0.31 -0.71 -2.81
N GLY A 40 -0.43 -1.78 -2.54
CA GLY A 40 -1.61 -2.21 -3.29
C GLY A 40 -2.88 -1.48 -2.87
N SER A 41 -4.01 -1.85 -3.47
CA SER A 41 -5.33 -1.26 -3.18
C SER A 41 -6.37 -2.29 -2.79
N THR A 42 -7.29 -1.89 -1.92
CA THR A 42 -8.55 -2.61 -1.68
C THR A 42 -9.74 -1.68 -1.81
N THR A 43 -10.88 -2.22 -2.23
CA THR A 43 -12.14 -1.46 -2.24
C THR A 43 -12.67 -1.30 -0.81
N ARG A 44 -13.68 -0.45 -0.62
CA ARG A 44 -14.41 -0.31 0.65
C ARG A 44 -14.92 -1.66 1.19
N HIS A 45 -15.26 -2.59 0.31
CA HIS A 45 -15.78 -3.92 0.65
C HIS A 45 -14.68 -4.98 0.84
N GLY A 46 -13.41 -4.58 0.84
CA GLY A 46 -12.29 -5.49 1.03
C GLY A 46 -12.02 -6.39 -0.19
N ARG A 47 -12.45 -5.99 -1.39
CA ARG A 47 -12.25 -6.74 -2.63
C ARG A 47 -11.07 -6.20 -3.43
N VAL A 48 -10.50 -7.03 -4.31
CA VAL A 48 -9.42 -6.62 -5.21
C VAL A 48 -10.03 -5.69 -6.27
N PRO A 49 -9.58 -4.42 -6.38
CA PRO A 49 -10.07 -3.51 -7.41
C PRO A 49 -9.64 -3.97 -8.81
N TRP A 50 -10.45 -3.66 -9.82
CA TRP A 50 -10.24 -4.09 -11.21
C TRP A 50 -8.89 -3.64 -11.83
N TYR A 51 -8.31 -2.56 -11.33
CA TYR A 51 -7.03 -2.03 -11.80
C TYR A 51 -5.82 -2.60 -11.06
N SER A 52 -6.00 -3.28 -9.92
CA SER A 52 -4.89 -3.69 -9.07
C SER A 52 -4.03 -4.76 -9.74
N GLU A 53 -2.72 -4.56 -9.74
CA GLU A 53 -1.74 -5.55 -10.19
C GLU A 53 -1.31 -6.43 -9.02
N ALA A 54 -1.14 -7.73 -9.26
CA ALA A 54 -0.67 -8.69 -8.25
C ALA A 54 0.81 -9.00 -8.46
N CYS A 55 1.61 -8.96 -7.40
CA CYS A 55 3.01 -9.36 -7.45
C CYS A 55 3.60 -9.62 -6.06
N ALA A 56 4.72 -10.33 -6.03
CA ALA A 56 5.40 -10.71 -4.78
C ALA A 56 6.10 -9.54 -4.09
N SER A 57 6.33 -8.42 -4.79
CA SER A 57 6.99 -7.23 -4.24
C SER A 57 6.07 -6.31 -3.44
N THR A 58 4.74 -6.46 -3.55
CA THR A 58 3.77 -5.66 -2.79
C THR A 58 3.88 -5.96 -1.29
N LEU A 59 4.08 -4.93 -0.47
CA LEU A 59 4.30 -5.09 0.97
C LEU A 59 3.00 -4.98 1.77
N THR A 60 2.12 -4.04 1.40
CA THR A 60 0.89 -3.73 2.14
C THR A 60 -0.17 -3.15 1.22
N THR A 61 -1.36 -2.94 1.76
CA THR A 61 -2.51 -2.35 1.07
C THR A 61 -3.11 -1.20 1.87
N THR A 62 -3.69 -0.22 1.18
CA THR A 62 -4.60 0.77 1.75
C THR A 62 -5.90 0.83 0.92
N TYR A 63 -6.90 1.55 1.42
CA TYR A 63 -8.16 1.73 0.70
C TYR A 63 -7.98 2.64 -0.52
N SER A 64 -8.74 2.34 -1.57
CA SER A 64 -8.92 3.23 -2.72
C SER A 64 -10.31 2.98 -3.33
N SER A 65 -10.50 3.40 -4.58
CA SER A 65 -11.72 3.23 -5.36
C SER A 65 -12.06 1.77 -5.67
N GLY A 66 -13.32 1.52 -5.98
CA GLY A 66 -13.82 0.22 -6.45
C GLY A 66 -14.65 0.36 -7.71
N VAL A 67 -15.86 -0.22 -7.68
CA VAL A 67 -16.86 0.03 -8.72
C VAL A 67 -17.42 1.44 -8.60
N ALA A 68 -18.02 1.98 -9.66
CA ALA A 68 -18.49 3.37 -9.68
C ALA A 68 -19.53 3.73 -8.58
N ALA A 69 -20.23 2.72 -8.04
CA ALA A 69 -21.18 2.90 -6.94
C ALA A 69 -20.52 2.97 -5.55
N ASP A 70 -19.25 2.57 -5.41
CA ASP A 70 -18.53 2.61 -4.16
C ASP A 70 -17.97 4.03 -3.90
N PRO A 71 -17.92 4.49 -2.63
CA PRO A 71 -17.16 5.67 -2.26
C PRO A 71 -15.70 5.57 -2.72
N GLN A 72 -15.14 6.68 -3.19
CA GLN A 72 -13.75 6.79 -3.63
C GLN A 72 -12.97 7.68 -2.65
N ILE A 73 -11.72 8.03 -3.00
CA ILE A 73 -10.89 8.86 -2.12
C ILE A 73 -11.29 10.32 -2.25
N VAL A 74 -11.59 10.94 -1.10
CA VAL A 74 -11.90 12.36 -0.97
C VAL A 74 -10.61 13.11 -0.67
N THR A 75 -10.28 14.12 -1.49
CA THR A 75 -9.07 14.93 -1.32
C THR A 75 -9.20 16.30 -1.98
N THR A 76 -8.20 17.15 -1.82
CA THR A 76 -8.07 18.43 -2.54
C THR A 76 -7.83 18.19 -4.03
N ASP A 77 -8.34 19.10 -4.86
CA ASP A 77 -8.20 19.05 -6.31
C ASP A 77 -7.71 20.41 -6.86
N LEU A 78 -7.32 20.43 -8.13
CA LEU A 78 -6.90 21.63 -8.85
C LEU A 78 -7.96 22.74 -8.77
N HIS A 79 -7.54 23.99 -8.99
CA HIS A 79 -8.44 25.15 -9.02
C HIS A 79 -9.22 25.37 -7.71
N HIS A 80 -8.57 25.09 -6.57
CA HIS A 80 -9.15 25.23 -5.23
C HIS A 80 -10.43 24.39 -5.03
N GLN A 81 -10.50 23.23 -5.68
CA GLN A 81 -11.64 22.33 -5.57
C GLN A 81 -11.37 21.19 -4.59
N CYS A 82 -12.42 20.43 -4.30
CA CYS A 82 -12.35 19.13 -3.63
C CYS A 82 -12.92 18.08 -4.59
N THR A 83 -12.28 16.92 -4.63
CA THR A 83 -12.75 15.77 -5.39
C THR A 83 -13.13 14.65 -4.44
N ASP A 84 -14.24 13.99 -4.73
CA ASP A 84 -14.66 12.72 -4.15
C ASP A 84 -14.46 11.55 -5.14
N LYS A 85 -13.64 11.79 -6.18
CA LYS A 85 -13.44 10.87 -7.31
C LYS A 85 -11.99 10.48 -7.54
N HIS A 86 -11.12 10.58 -6.54
CA HIS A 86 -9.74 10.14 -6.71
C HIS A 86 -9.65 8.60 -6.66
N THR A 87 -9.02 7.99 -7.67
CA THR A 87 -9.04 6.54 -7.92
C THR A 87 -7.65 5.94 -8.11
N GLY A 88 -7.59 4.60 -8.13
CA GLY A 88 -6.40 3.84 -8.52
C GLY A 88 -5.44 3.55 -7.36
N THR A 89 -4.42 2.73 -7.59
CA THR A 89 -3.33 2.51 -6.62
C THR A 89 -2.56 3.79 -6.31
N SER A 90 -2.60 4.75 -7.23
CA SER A 90 -2.06 6.10 -7.02
C SER A 90 -2.70 6.84 -5.85
N ALA A 91 -3.96 6.52 -5.49
CA ALA A 91 -4.61 7.08 -4.31
C ALA A 91 -4.25 6.33 -3.00
N SER A 92 -3.82 5.07 -3.12
CA SER A 92 -3.42 4.22 -1.99
C SER A 92 -2.06 4.60 -1.41
N ALA A 93 -1.07 4.84 -2.26
CA ALA A 93 0.29 5.19 -1.83
C ALA A 93 0.36 6.45 -0.93
N PRO A 94 -0.34 7.57 -1.24
CA PRO A 94 -0.39 8.74 -0.37
C PRO A 94 -0.99 8.48 1.01
N LEU A 95 -2.01 7.61 1.12
CA LEU A 95 -2.57 7.22 2.42
C LEU A 95 -1.53 6.47 3.25
N ALA A 96 -0.81 5.51 2.64
CA ALA A 96 0.27 4.81 3.32
C ALA A 96 1.40 5.78 3.73
N ALA A 97 1.75 6.74 2.87
CA ALA A 97 2.74 7.78 3.19
C ALA A 97 2.31 8.63 4.41
N GLY A 98 1.02 9.00 4.51
CA GLY A 98 0.48 9.69 5.68
C GLY A 98 0.60 8.86 6.97
N MET A 99 0.29 7.56 6.90
CA MET A 99 0.42 6.66 8.06
C MET A 99 1.89 6.44 8.46
N ILE A 100 2.80 6.37 7.49
CA ILE A 100 4.24 6.31 7.70
C ILE A 100 4.75 7.60 8.36
N ALA A 101 4.21 8.76 7.99
CA ALA A 101 4.54 10.04 8.63
C ALA A 101 4.14 10.03 10.12
N LEU A 102 2.95 9.51 10.46
CA LEU A 102 2.54 9.33 11.87
C LEU A 102 3.48 8.39 12.63
N ALA A 103 3.93 7.29 12.01
CA ALA A 103 4.90 6.39 12.61
C ALA A 103 6.27 7.06 12.84
N LEU A 104 6.69 7.94 11.93
CA LEU A 104 7.91 8.75 12.09
C LEU A 104 7.78 9.85 13.14
N GLU A 105 6.59 10.42 13.31
CA GLU A 105 6.31 11.35 14.40
C GLU A 105 6.46 10.63 15.76
N ALA A 106 5.93 9.41 15.86
CA ALA A 106 6.06 8.59 17.06
C ALA A 106 7.52 8.13 17.32
N ASN A 107 8.30 7.84 16.27
CA ASN A 107 9.72 7.53 16.39
C ASN A 107 10.52 8.03 15.17
N PRO A 108 11.21 9.18 15.29
CA PRO A 108 11.95 9.76 14.17
C PRO A 108 13.22 8.98 13.81
N PHE A 109 13.69 8.07 14.67
CA PHE A 109 14.91 7.28 14.45
C PHE A 109 14.69 6.00 13.64
N LEU A 110 13.46 5.73 13.21
CA LEU A 110 13.18 4.59 12.33
C LEU A 110 13.96 4.71 11.02
N THR A 111 14.74 3.66 10.71
CA THR A 111 15.41 3.54 9.41
C THR A 111 14.40 3.15 8.33
N TRP A 112 14.81 3.28 7.06
CA TRP A 112 13.98 2.85 5.94
C TRP A 112 13.58 1.36 6.00
N ARG A 113 14.45 0.51 6.54
CA ARG A 113 14.17 -0.92 6.76
C ARG A 113 13.28 -1.15 7.95
N ASP A 114 13.47 -0.41 9.04
CA ASP A 114 12.58 -0.52 10.21
C ASP A 114 11.14 -0.21 9.83
N MET A 115 10.94 0.79 8.95
CA MET A 115 9.61 1.11 8.44
C MET A 115 8.98 -0.05 7.65
N GLN A 116 9.74 -0.71 6.77
CA GLN A 116 9.23 -1.91 6.07
C GLN A 116 8.89 -3.03 7.06
N HIS A 117 9.73 -3.26 8.08
CA HIS A 117 9.46 -4.24 9.13
C HIS A 117 8.23 -3.92 9.96
N LEU A 118 7.98 -2.64 10.26
CA LEU A 118 6.78 -2.19 10.96
C LEU A 118 5.54 -2.44 10.12
N VAL A 119 5.57 -2.08 8.82
CA VAL A 119 4.45 -2.33 7.91
C VAL A 119 4.10 -3.82 7.86
N VAL A 120 5.07 -4.71 7.68
CA VAL A 120 4.84 -6.17 7.70
C VAL A 120 4.14 -6.66 8.98
N ARG A 121 4.37 -6.01 10.12
CA ARG A 121 3.78 -6.39 11.42
C ARG A 121 2.46 -5.67 11.71
N ALA A 122 2.28 -4.47 11.18
CA ALA A 122 1.10 -3.64 11.39
C ALA A 122 -0.04 -3.96 10.42
N SER A 123 0.28 -4.52 9.23
CA SER A 123 -0.71 -4.89 8.24
C SER A 123 -1.59 -6.06 8.71
N ARG A 124 -2.88 -5.97 8.41
CA ARG A 124 -3.90 -6.93 8.83
C ARG A 124 -4.60 -7.54 7.62
N PRO A 125 -4.60 -8.87 7.48
CA PRO A 125 -5.35 -9.56 6.41
C PRO A 125 -6.86 -9.57 6.68
N ALA A 126 -7.28 -9.28 7.92
CA ALA A 126 -8.68 -9.30 8.31
C ALA A 126 -9.50 -8.33 7.42
N GLN A 127 -10.67 -8.80 6.96
CA GLN A 127 -11.61 -8.07 6.09
C GLN A 127 -11.19 -7.93 4.62
N LEU A 128 -10.07 -8.53 4.20
CA LEU A 128 -9.65 -8.58 2.80
C LEU A 128 -9.96 -9.94 2.15
N GLN A 129 -10.53 -9.90 0.96
CA GLN A 129 -10.97 -11.07 0.20
C GLN A 129 -10.02 -11.31 -0.97
N ALA A 130 -9.23 -12.38 -0.88
CA ALA A 130 -8.40 -12.89 -1.96
C ALA A 130 -8.29 -14.42 -1.86
N GLU A 131 -8.20 -15.12 -2.98
CA GLU A 131 -8.09 -16.58 -3.02
C GLU A 131 -6.65 -17.08 -2.77
N ASP A 132 -5.67 -16.21 -2.97
CA ASP A 132 -4.25 -16.53 -2.96
C ASP A 132 -3.57 -16.32 -1.60
N TRP A 133 -4.34 -16.08 -0.53
CA TRP A 133 -3.79 -16.02 0.82
C TRP A 133 -3.03 -17.31 1.15
N ARG A 134 -1.80 -17.15 1.62
CA ARG A 134 -0.92 -18.23 2.08
C ARG A 134 -0.25 -17.85 3.40
N THR A 135 -0.17 -18.80 4.31
CA THR A 135 0.62 -18.64 5.54
C THR A 135 2.07 -18.94 5.24
N ASN A 136 2.97 -17.98 5.51
CA ASN A 136 4.41 -18.16 5.32
C ASN A 136 5.06 -18.91 6.50
N GLY A 137 6.37 -19.17 6.41
CA GLY A 137 7.12 -19.98 7.40
C GLY A 137 7.18 -19.41 8.83
N VAL A 138 6.72 -18.18 9.05
CA VAL A 138 6.64 -17.55 10.39
C VAL A 138 5.20 -17.27 10.82
N GLY A 139 4.22 -17.92 10.18
CA GLY A 139 2.81 -17.85 10.58
C GLY A 139 2.06 -16.60 10.13
N ARG A 140 2.59 -15.80 9.21
CA ARG A 140 1.90 -14.61 8.67
C ARG A 140 1.19 -14.94 7.37
N GLN A 141 -0.03 -14.44 7.21
CA GLN A 141 -0.74 -14.50 5.94
C GLN A 141 -0.17 -13.45 4.97
N VAL A 142 0.06 -13.86 3.73
CA VAL A 142 0.51 -13.01 2.63
C VAL A 142 -0.28 -13.33 1.35
N SER A 143 -0.56 -12.32 0.55
CA SER A 143 -1.22 -12.40 -0.75
C SER A 143 -0.44 -11.56 -1.77
N HIS A 144 -0.39 -11.97 -3.03
CA HIS A 144 0.21 -11.18 -4.10
C HIS A 144 -0.64 -9.96 -4.46
N HIS A 145 -1.93 -9.96 -4.11
CA HIS A 145 -2.81 -8.80 -4.26
C HIS A 145 -2.64 -7.79 -3.12
N TYR A 146 -2.39 -8.30 -1.90
CA TYR A 146 -2.48 -7.46 -0.69
C TYR A 146 -1.21 -7.32 0.13
N GLY A 147 -0.12 -8.00 -0.25
CA GLY A 147 1.06 -8.15 0.59
C GLY A 147 0.67 -8.76 1.94
N TYR A 148 1.08 -8.11 3.04
CA TYR A 148 0.72 -8.52 4.39
C TYR A 148 -0.67 -8.03 4.86
N GLY A 149 -1.42 -7.35 3.99
CA GLY A 149 -2.80 -6.92 4.24
C GLY A 149 -2.98 -5.41 4.37
N LEU A 150 -4.09 -5.01 4.97
CA LEU A 150 -4.47 -3.60 5.13
C LEU A 150 -3.61 -2.96 6.21
N LEU A 151 -2.94 -1.85 5.89
CA LEU A 151 -2.12 -1.12 6.85
C LEU A 151 -3.01 -0.60 8.00
N ASP A 152 -2.63 -0.84 9.25
CA ASP A 152 -3.29 -0.27 10.43
C ASP A 152 -2.38 0.77 11.09
N ALA A 153 -2.85 2.01 11.19
CA ALA A 153 -2.14 3.10 11.86
C ALA A 153 -2.19 2.98 13.39
N ARG A 154 -3.10 2.16 13.93
CA ARG A 154 -3.21 1.93 15.37
C ARG A 154 -2.23 0.84 15.77
N LEU A 155 -1.20 1.23 16.50
CA LEU A 155 -0.46 0.30 17.36
C LEU A 155 -1.36 -0.01 18.57
N ARG A 156 -1.81 -1.27 18.69
CA ARG A 156 -2.35 -1.82 19.94
C ARG A 156 -1.25 -2.63 20.62
#